data_AF-A0A6G8RT82-F1
#
_entry.id   AF-A0A6G8RT82-F1
#
_cell.length_a   1.000
_cell.length_b   1.000
_cell.length_c   1.000
_cell.angle_alpha   90.00
_cell.angle_beta   90.00
_cell.angle_gamma   90.00
#
_symmetry.space_group_name_H-M   'P 1'
#
loop_
_entity.id
_entity.type
_entity.pdbx_description
1 polymer ?
#
loop_
_entity_poly.entity_id
_entity_poly.type
_entity_poly.pdbx_seq_one_letter_code
_entity_poly.pdbx_strand_id
1 'polypeptide(L)'
;MAFDLVQYFTEQIKIQKPQLFKQYSIEEQNLYISEINALTLGKLINLWRQDEQKIYQEIQSQDQLYIQEVARHLTTAQSNQSTLPKSELESSTSDILSLQLNELKQLDDTGNYKISGMRELLLGQIEHLSGQAKDWVWSTNELNELIGSQRIEQEELSLEDTMKEFNHMVNNQHSDDTHVIAEPTVAEVPAWAKVLEPVVALVILWILYTALKAVF
;
A
#
# COMPACT_ATOMS: atom_id res chain seq x y z
N MET A 1 17.94 -15.32 -7.40
CA MET A 1 16.52 -14.91 -7.44
C MET A 1 15.92 -15.34 -6.11
N ALA A 2 15.43 -14.39 -5.32
CA ALA A 2 14.71 -14.72 -4.08
C ALA A 2 13.38 -15.39 -4.43
N PHE A 3 12.90 -16.28 -3.55
CA PHE A 3 11.63 -16.96 -3.74
C PHE A 3 10.47 -15.99 -3.48
N ASP A 4 9.54 -15.88 -4.41
CA ASP A 4 8.41 -14.95 -4.34
C ASP A 4 7.19 -15.63 -3.72
N LEU A 5 6.98 -15.45 -2.41
CA LEU A 5 5.82 -15.98 -1.70
C LEU A 5 4.52 -15.29 -2.12
N VAL A 6 4.57 -14.01 -2.52
CA VAL A 6 3.37 -13.26 -2.91
C VAL A 6 2.73 -13.93 -4.12
N GLN A 7 3.53 -14.16 -5.17
CA GLN A 7 3.07 -14.84 -6.37
C GLN A 7 2.75 -16.31 -6.12
N TYR A 8 3.60 -17.01 -5.36
CA TYR A 8 3.39 -18.42 -5.02
C TYR A 8 2.03 -18.64 -4.32
N PHE A 9 1.73 -17.87 -3.28
CA PHE A 9 0.45 -17.99 -2.57
C PHE A 9 -0.74 -17.60 -3.43
N THR A 10 -0.60 -16.56 -4.26
CA THR A 10 -1.68 -16.18 -5.20
C THR A 10 -2.08 -17.37 -6.08
N GLU A 11 -1.10 -18.10 -6.61
CA GLU A 11 -1.37 -19.28 -7.43
C GLU A 11 -1.93 -20.45 -6.60
N GLN A 12 -1.41 -20.68 -5.39
CA GLN A 12 -1.95 -21.72 -4.50
C GLN A 12 -3.41 -21.44 -4.11
N ILE A 13 -3.77 -20.18 -3.84
CA ILE A 13 -5.15 -19.78 -3.52
C ILE A 13 -6.07 -20.09 -4.70
N LYS A 14 -5.69 -19.75 -5.92
CA LYS A 14 -6.48 -20.03 -7.14
C LYS A 14 -6.68 -21.54 -7.35
N ILE A 15 -5.67 -22.36 -7.06
CA ILE A 15 -5.72 -23.82 -7.22
C ILE A 15 -6.59 -24.47 -6.13
N GLN A 16 -6.36 -24.13 -4.86
CA GLN A 16 -6.96 -24.84 -3.72
C GLN A 16 -8.33 -24.29 -3.33
N LYS A 17 -8.61 -23.02 -3.60
CA LYS A 17 -9.87 -22.34 -3.27
C LYS A 17 -10.46 -21.62 -4.50
N PRO A 18 -10.71 -22.34 -5.61
CA PRO A 18 -11.21 -21.71 -6.84
C PRO A 18 -12.58 -21.03 -6.64
N GLN A 19 -13.34 -21.41 -5.62
CA GLN A 19 -14.64 -20.84 -5.26
C GLN A 19 -14.59 -19.45 -4.60
N LEU A 20 -13.43 -19.01 -4.09
CA LEU A 20 -13.33 -17.68 -3.48
C LEU A 20 -13.67 -16.60 -4.50
N PHE A 21 -14.59 -15.70 -4.13
CA PHE A 21 -15.00 -14.55 -4.95
C PHE A 21 -15.60 -14.90 -6.33
N LYS A 22 -16.09 -16.13 -6.53
CA LYS A 22 -16.70 -16.56 -7.82
C LYS A 22 -17.91 -15.74 -8.25
N GLN A 23 -18.53 -15.01 -7.32
CA GLN A 23 -19.66 -14.13 -7.61
C GLN A 23 -19.24 -12.80 -8.28
N TYR A 24 -17.94 -12.48 -8.29
CA TYR A 24 -17.39 -11.28 -8.91
C TYR A 24 -16.83 -11.57 -10.30
N SER A 25 -16.51 -10.51 -11.05
CA SER A 25 -15.74 -10.65 -12.29
C SER A 25 -14.35 -11.24 -12.02
N ILE A 26 -13.71 -11.82 -13.05
CA ILE A 26 -12.37 -12.40 -12.92
C ILE A 26 -11.34 -11.32 -12.49
N GLU A 27 -11.50 -10.09 -12.95
CA GLU A 27 -10.64 -8.96 -12.59
C GLU A 27 -10.78 -8.61 -11.11
N GLU A 28 -12.00 -8.46 -10.61
CA GLU A 28 -12.29 -8.20 -9.20
C GLU A 28 -11.87 -9.37 -8.31
N GLN A 29 -12.12 -10.61 -8.74
CA GLN A 29 -11.68 -11.81 -8.02
C GLN A 29 -10.15 -11.80 -7.84
N ASN A 30 -9.39 -11.53 -8.90
CA ASN A 30 -7.94 -11.46 -8.81
C ASN A 30 -7.47 -10.29 -7.93
N LEU A 31 -8.14 -9.14 -8.01
CA LEU A 31 -7.85 -7.99 -7.16
C LEU A 31 -8.05 -8.34 -5.68
N TYR A 32 -9.19 -8.94 -5.31
CA TYR A 32 -9.48 -9.31 -3.93
C TYR A 32 -8.55 -10.40 -3.39
N ILE A 33 -8.20 -11.39 -4.22
CA ILE A 33 -7.20 -12.40 -3.86
C ILE A 33 -5.85 -11.73 -3.59
N SER A 34 -5.38 -10.86 -4.50
CA SER A 34 -4.10 -10.18 -4.35
C SER A 34 -4.07 -9.28 -3.10
N GLU A 35 -5.11 -8.47 -2.90
CA GLU A 35 -5.22 -7.54 -1.78
C GLU A 35 -5.21 -8.26 -0.43
N ILE A 36 -6.02 -9.32 -0.28
CA ILE A 36 -6.07 -10.09 0.97
C ILE A 36 -4.79 -10.89 1.16
N ASN A 37 -4.23 -11.49 0.10
CA ASN A 37 -2.96 -12.22 0.17
C ASN A 37 -1.83 -11.31 0.68
N ALA A 38 -1.73 -10.08 0.13
CA ALA A 38 -0.79 -9.08 0.59
C ALA A 38 -1.06 -8.62 2.04
N LEU A 39 -2.34 -8.46 2.40
CA LEU A 39 -2.75 -8.10 3.76
C LEU A 39 -2.33 -9.16 4.78
N THR A 40 -2.64 -10.43 4.55
CA THR A 40 -2.33 -11.50 5.51
C THR A 40 -0.84 -11.81 5.55
N LEU A 41 -0.14 -11.78 4.40
CA LEU A 41 1.32 -11.98 4.36
C LEU A 41 2.05 -10.81 5.05
N GLY A 42 1.64 -9.58 4.79
CA GLY A 42 2.17 -8.41 5.49
C GLY A 42 1.97 -8.50 7.00
N LYS A 43 0.83 -9.02 7.45
CA LYS A 43 0.58 -9.26 8.87
C LYS A 43 1.51 -10.31 9.45
N LEU A 44 1.70 -11.43 8.76
CA LEU A 44 2.63 -12.49 9.18
C LEU A 44 4.06 -11.95 9.32
N ILE A 45 4.50 -11.11 8.38
CA ILE A 45 5.84 -10.51 8.44
C ILE A 45 5.98 -9.57 9.64
N ASN A 46 5.01 -8.67 9.89
CA ASN A 46 5.05 -7.81 11.07
C ASN A 46 5.08 -8.66 12.35
N LEU A 47 4.17 -9.61 12.49
CA LEU A 47 4.12 -10.47 13.67
C LEU A 47 5.42 -11.27 13.87
N TRP A 48 6.07 -11.72 12.78
CA TRP A 48 7.37 -12.39 12.84
C TRP A 48 8.47 -11.46 13.37
N ARG A 49 8.47 -10.18 13.00
CA ARG A 49 9.42 -9.18 13.54
C ARG A 49 9.24 -8.96 15.03
N GLN A 50 8.02 -9.14 15.54
CA GLN A 50 7.69 -8.97 16.95
C GLN A 50 8.08 -10.20 17.79
N ASP A 51 7.69 -11.40 17.35
CA ASP A 51 7.97 -12.66 18.04
C ASP A 51 8.04 -13.84 17.05
N GLU A 52 9.24 -14.11 16.54
CA GLU A 52 9.45 -15.20 15.57
C GLU A 52 9.16 -16.59 16.14
N GLN A 53 9.36 -16.81 17.45
CA GLN A 53 9.16 -18.13 18.05
C GLN A 53 7.67 -18.46 18.11
N LYS A 54 6.87 -17.49 18.54
CA LYS A 54 5.41 -17.62 18.53
C LYS A 54 4.92 -17.88 17.12
N ILE A 55 5.29 -17.05 16.14
CA ILE A 55 4.77 -17.21 14.78
C ILE A 55 5.23 -18.51 14.14
N TYR A 56 6.47 -18.95 14.39
CA TYR A 56 6.90 -20.26 13.95
C TYR A 56 6.04 -21.38 14.56
N GLN A 57 5.70 -21.31 15.85
CA GLN A 57 4.79 -22.27 16.48
C GLN A 57 3.38 -22.22 15.88
N GLU A 58 2.85 -21.04 15.56
CA GLU A 58 1.54 -20.89 14.91
C GLU A 58 1.53 -21.47 13.49
N ILE A 59 2.62 -21.32 12.73
CA ILE A 59 2.79 -22.00 11.43
C ILE A 59 2.75 -23.53 11.61
N GLN A 60 3.43 -24.03 12.65
CA GLN A 60 3.51 -25.47 12.88
C GLN A 60 2.22 -26.10 13.41
N SER A 61 1.50 -25.39 14.28
CA SER A 61 0.27 -25.87 14.92
C SER A 61 -1.00 -25.61 14.10
N GLN A 62 -0.99 -24.58 13.25
CA GLN A 62 -2.13 -24.16 12.42
C GLN A 62 -3.42 -23.97 13.23
N ASP A 63 -3.32 -23.33 14.41
CA ASP A 63 -4.46 -23.11 15.29
C ASP A 63 -5.53 -22.23 14.62
N GLN A 64 -6.75 -22.78 14.51
CA GLN A 64 -7.88 -22.08 13.92
C GLN A 64 -8.32 -20.85 14.73
N LEU A 65 -8.20 -20.88 16.06
CA LEU A 65 -8.56 -19.74 16.90
C LEU A 65 -7.63 -18.57 16.66
N TYR A 66 -6.33 -18.87 16.53
CA TYR A 66 -5.33 -17.87 16.19
C TYR A 66 -5.59 -17.25 14.80
N ILE A 67 -5.87 -18.09 13.79
CA ILE A 67 -6.20 -17.62 12.43
C ILE A 67 -7.42 -16.69 12.45
N GLN A 68 -8.49 -17.06 13.15
CA GLN A 68 -9.69 -16.24 13.29
C GLN A 68 -9.42 -14.93 14.02
N GLU A 69 -8.61 -14.96 15.08
CA GLU A 69 -8.22 -13.76 15.83
C GLU A 69 -7.46 -12.78 14.94
N VAL A 70 -6.46 -13.26 14.20
CA VAL A 70 -5.68 -12.43 13.27
C VAL A 70 -6.57 -11.88 12.16
N ALA A 71 -7.42 -12.71 11.56
CA ALA A 71 -8.35 -12.27 10.53
C ALA A 71 -9.27 -11.17 11.06
N ARG A 72 -9.87 -11.37 12.25
CA ARG A 72 -10.72 -10.37 12.88
C ARG A 72 -9.98 -9.08 13.20
N HIS A 73 -8.74 -9.16 13.67
CA HIS A 73 -7.92 -7.97 13.91
C HIS A 73 -7.70 -7.18 12.60
N LEU A 74 -7.38 -7.87 11.50
CA LEU A 74 -7.17 -7.24 10.20
C LEU A 74 -8.45 -6.60 9.65
N THR A 75 -9.60 -7.27 9.78
CA THR A 75 -10.87 -6.79 9.21
C THR A 75 -11.56 -5.72 10.05
N THR A 76 -11.27 -5.63 11.35
CA THR A 76 -11.84 -4.63 12.26
C THR A 76 -10.92 -3.44 12.52
N ALA A 77 -9.69 -3.46 12.00
CA ALA A 77 -8.76 -2.33 12.10
C ALA A 77 -9.35 -1.06 11.47
N GLN A 78 -9.13 0.09 12.12
CA GLN A 78 -9.63 1.38 11.65
C GLN A 78 -9.01 1.80 10.29
N SER A 79 -7.79 1.35 10.02
CA SER A 79 -7.09 1.57 8.74
C SER A 79 -7.59 0.67 7.62
N ASN A 80 -8.44 -0.32 7.89
CA ASN A 80 -8.97 -1.20 6.85
C ASN A 80 -9.94 -0.43 5.95
N GLN A 81 -9.66 -0.42 4.65
CA GLN A 81 -10.46 0.25 3.63
C GLN A 81 -10.93 -0.72 2.52
N SER A 82 -11.00 -2.02 2.81
CA SER A 82 -11.48 -3.00 1.84
C SER A 82 -12.93 -2.71 1.43
N THR A 83 -13.23 -2.92 0.15
CA THR A 83 -14.56 -2.73 -0.42
C THR A 83 -15.47 -3.95 -0.23
N LEU A 84 -14.94 -5.07 0.26
CA LEU A 84 -15.70 -6.30 0.48
C LEU A 84 -16.67 -6.17 1.67
N PRO A 85 -17.83 -6.87 1.63
CA PRO A 85 -18.70 -6.98 2.79
C PRO A 85 -17.95 -7.58 3.99
N LYS A 86 -18.14 -7.02 5.20
CA LYS A 86 -17.38 -7.42 6.40
C LYS A 86 -17.36 -8.92 6.66
N SER A 87 -18.52 -9.58 6.57
CA SER A 87 -18.64 -11.03 6.80
C SER A 87 -17.85 -11.83 5.75
N GLU A 88 -17.81 -11.35 4.52
CA GLU A 88 -17.08 -12.01 3.45
C GLU A 88 -15.58 -11.75 3.59
N LEU A 89 -15.19 -10.52 3.88
CA LEU A 89 -13.79 -10.15 4.12
C LEU A 89 -13.21 -11.00 5.25
N GLU A 90 -13.89 -11.16 6.39
CA GLU A 90 -13.39 -11.93 7.53
C GLU A 90 -13.25 -13.41 7.20
N SER A 91 -14.26 -14.00 6.53
CA SER A 91 -14.23 -15.39 6.10
C SER A 91 -13.09 -15.65 5.11
N SER A 92 -12.96 -14.80 4.08
CA SER A 92 -11.93 -14.94 3.05
C SER A 92 -10.53 -14.65 3.60
N THR A 93 -10.38 -13.70 4.53
CA THR A 93 -9.12 -13.42 5.22
C THR A 93 -8.67 -14.64 6.04
N SER A 94 -9.60 -15.28 6.76
CA SER A 94 -9.30 -16.49 7.53
C SER A 94 -8.90 -17.65 6.62
N ASP A 95 -9.62 -17.84 5.51
CA ASP A 95 -9.34 -18.90 4.53
C ASP A 95 -7.96 -18.73 3.88
N ILE A 96 -7.62 -17.51 3.45
CA ILE A 96 -6.33 -17.20 2.82
C ILE A 96 -5.19 -17.32 3.83
N LEU A 97 -5.36 -16.79 5.05
CA LEU A 97 -4.33 -16.93 6.10
C LEU A 97 -4.09 -18.40 6.46
N SER A 98 -5.16 -19.20 6.59
CA SER A 98 -5.04 -20.65 6.85
C SER A 98 -4.27 -21.36 5.74
N LEU A 99 -4.52 -21.01 4.48
CA LEU A 99 -3.79 -21.55 3.33
C LEU A 99 -2.32 -21.14 3.40
N GLN A 100 -2.02 -19.85 3.62
CA GLN A 100 -0.64 -19.37 3.73
C GLN A 100 0.15 -20.09 4.83
N LEU A 101 -0.44 -20.29 6.02
CA LEU A 101 0.22 -21.03 7.10
C LEU A 101 0.49 -22.49 6.72
N ASN A 102 -0.45 -23.13 6.02
CA ASN A 102 -0.26 -24.50 5.51
C ASN A 102 0.87 -24.58 4.49
N GLU A 103 0.91 -23.66 3.54
CA GLU A 103 1.97 -23.60 2.55
C GLU A 103 3.33 -23.31 3.20
N LEU A 104 3.41 -22.40 4.16
CA LEU A 104 4.64 -22.13 4.91
C LEU A 104 5.12 -23.38 5.68
N LYS A 105 4.20 -24.13 6.30
CA LYS A 105 4.52 -25.39 6.98
C LYS A 105 5.05 -26.42 5.99
N GLN A 106 4.42 -26.59 4.84
CA GLN A 106 4.88 -27.53 3.81
C GLN A 106 6.25 -27.15 3.25
N LEU A 107 6.50 -25.86 3.03
CA LEU A 107 7.82 -25.35 2.63
C LEU A 107 8.86 -25.66 3.71
N ASP A 108 8.56 -25.45 4.99
CA ASP A 108 9.45 -25.79 6.11
C ASP A 108 9.72 -27.29 6.20
N ASP A 109 8.68 -28.12 6.13
CA ASP A 109 8.80 -29.58 6.23
C ASP A 109 9.62 -30.16 5.06
N THR A 110 9.45 -29.61 3.86
CA THR A 110 10.15 -30.06 2.65
C THR A 110 11.59 -29.54 2.58
N GLY A 111 11.78 -28.24 2.89
CA GLY A 111 13.07 -27.56 2.81
C GLY A 111 13.92 -27.68 4.07
N ASN A 112 13.34 -28.13 5.19
CA ASN A 112 13.92 -28.13 6.53
C ASN A 112 14.52 -26.77 6.91
N TYR A 113 13.77 -25.69 6.62
CA TYR A 113 14.22 -24.31 6.79
C TYR A 113 14.48 -23.96 8.25
N LYS A 114 13.64 -24.49 9.16
CA LYS A 114 13.57 -24.13 10.58
C LYS A 114 13.32 -22.62 10.74
N ILE A 115 13.32 -22.14 11.99
CA ILE A 115 13.09 -20.73 12.31
C ILE A 115 14.00 -19.79 11.50
N SER A 116 15.30 -20.11 11.37
CA SER A 116 16.25 -19.25 10.65
C SER A 116 15.95 -19.14 9.16
N GLY A 117 15.65 -20.25 8.48
CA GLY A 117 15.31 -20.22 7.06
C GLY A 117 13.96 -19.58 6.81
N MET A 118 12.98 -19.80 7.70
CA MET A 118 11.67 -19.15 7.63
C MET A 118 11.77 -17.64 7.84
N ARG A 119 12.67 -17.18 8.72
CA ARG A 119 12.97 -15.76 8.89
C ARG A 119 13.48 -15.14 7.59
N GLU A 120 14.48 -15.75 6.95
CA GLU A 120 15.03 -15.26 5.69
C GLU A 120 13.96 -15.24 4.59
N LEU A 121 13.18 -16.31 4.50
CA LEU A 121 12.09 -16.44 3.53
C LEU A 121 11.04 -15.34 3.71
N LEU A 122 10.50 -15.15 4.93
CA LEU A 122 9.44 -14.18 5.21
C LEU A 122 9.94 -12.74 5.11
N LEU A 123 11.09 -12.42 5.71
CA LEU A 123 11.61 -11.05 5.68
C LEU A 123 12.07 -10.64 4.27
N GLY A 124 12.49 -11.60 3.44
CA GLY A 124 12.80 -11.37 2.03
C GLY A 124 11.60 -10.94 1.18
N GLN A 125 10.36 -11.11 1.66
CA GLN A 125 9.16 -10.78 0.89
C GLN A 125 8.82 -9.28 0.89
N ILE A 126 9.46 -8.47 1.71
CA ILE A 126 9.18 -7.02 1.77
C ILE A 126 9.40 -6.36 0.41
N GLU A 127 10.45 -6.77 -0.32
CA GLU A 127 10.71 -6.28 -1.68
C GLU A 127 9.61 -6.70 -2.66
N HIS A 128 9.14 -7.95 -2.57
CA HIS A 128 8.10 -8.49 -3.44
C HIS A 128 6.72 -7.87 -3.17
N LEU A 129 6.43 -7.48 -1.93
CA LEU A 129 5.20 -6.80 -1.53
C LEU A 129 5.14 -5.34 -2.01
N SER A 130 6.30 -4.72 -2.25
CA SER A 130 6.37 -3.34 -2.73
C SER A 130 5.58 -3.15 -4.02
N GLY A 131 4.61 -2.24 -4.00
CA GLY A 131 3.75 -1.93 -5.14
C GLY A 131 2.64 -2.93 -5.45
N GLN A 132 2.44 -3.97 -4.62
CA GLN A 132 1.40 -5.00 -4.86
C GLN A 132 0.02 -4.64 -4.31
N ALA A 133 -0.05 -3.70 -3.36
CA ALA A 133 -1.30 -3.32 -2.71
C ALA A 133 -1.34 -1.83 -2.37
N LYS A 134 -2.54 -1.37 -2.02
CA LYS A 134 -2.83 0.00 -1.61
C LYS A 134 -2.27 0.30 -0.22
N ASP A 135 -1.99 1.56 0.06
CA ASP A 135 -1.37 2.01 1.32
C ASP A 135 -2.13 1.63 2.59
N TRP A 136 -3.45 1.47 2.51
CA TRP A 136 -4.25 1.06 3.65
C TRP A 136 -3.87 -0.36 4.13
N VAL A 137 -3.45 -1.24 3.23
CA VAL A 137 -2.97 -2.60 3.54
C VAL A 137 -1.71 -2.53 4.39
N TRP A 138 -0.77 -1.65 4.00
CA TRP A 138 0.49 -1.44 4.71
C TRP A 138 0.28 -0.75 6.05
N SER A 139 -0.61 0.24 6.10
CA SER A 139 -1.01 0.93 7.33
C SER A 139 -1.64 -0.04 8.34
N THR A 140 -2.48 -0.97 7.87
CA THR A 140 -3.12 -1.99 8.71
C THR A 140 -2.13 -3.00 9.28
N ASN A 141 -1.03 -3.22 8.58
CA ASN A 141 0.04 -4.12 8.98
C ASN A 141 1.22 -3.41 9.65
N GLU A 142 1.16 -2.10 9.89
CA GLU A 142 2.27 -1.30 10.42
C GLU A 142 3.58 -1.41 9.60
N LEU A 143 3.46 -1.73 8.31
CA LEU A 143 4.57 -1.82 7.35
C LEU A 143 4.78 -0.46 6.68
N ASN A 144 5.17 0.53 7.48
CA ASN A 144 5.25 1.92 7.05
C ASN A 144 6.26 2.14 5.89
N GLU A 145 7.26 1.28 5.76
CA GLU A 145 8.24 1.32 4.67
C GLU A 145 7.64 1.03 3.29
N LEU A 146 6.46 0.42 3.22
CA LEU A 146 5.77 0.10 1.96
C LEU A 146 4.73 1.15 1.57
N ILE A 147 4.42 2.13 2.44
CA ILE A 147 3.47 3.19 2.14
C ILE A 147 4.02 4.07 1.00
N GLY A 148 3.21 4.32 -0.02
CA GLY A 148 3.59 5.05 -1.23
C GLY A 148 4.33 4.19 -2.27
N SER A 149 4.45 2.88 -2.06
CA SER A 149 5.06 1.96 -3.03
C SER A 149 4.15 1.60 -4.20
N GLN A 150 2.84 1.89 -4.10
CA GLN A 150 1.87 1.59 -5.15
C GLN A 150 2.33 2.22 -6.47
N ARG A 151 2.38 1.42 -7.54
CA ARG A 151 2.69 1.95 -8.87
C ARG A 151 1.62 2.99 -9.22
N ILE A 152 2.07 4.23 -9.38
CA ILE A 152 1.28 5.25 -10.03
C ILE A 152 1.23 4.81 -11.49
N GLU A 153 0.04 4.48 -12.00
CA GLU A 153 -0.19 4.39 -13.43
C GLU A 153 0.15 5.78 -13.98
N GLN A 154 1.40 5.95 -14.44
CA GLN A 154 1.73 7.07 -15.28
C GLN A 154 0.89 6.86 -16.53
N GLU A 155 -0.10 7.72 -16.74
CA GLU A 155 -0.62 7.94 -18.09
C GLU A 155 0.61 8.03 -18.99
N GLU A 156 0.72 7.10 -19.93
CA GLU A 156 1.69 7.21 -21.01
C GLU A 156 1.35 8.52 -21.73
N LEU A 157 2.00 9.62 -21.33
CA LEU A 157 2.07 10.81 -22.14
C LEU A 157 2.75 10.36 -23.42
N SER A 158 1.93 10.02 -24.43
CA SER A 158 2.41 9.62 -25.72
C SER A 158 3.32 10.73 -26.22
N LEU A 159 4.56 10.38 -26.52
CA LEU A 159 5.54 11.32 -27.06
C LEU A 159 5.03 11.96 -28.35
N GLU A 160 4.13 11.26 -29.06
CA GLU A 160 3.42 11.79 -30.23
C GLU A 160 2.38 12.86 -29.87
N ASP A 161 1.63 12.70 -28.78
CA ASP A 161 0.71 13.73 -28.30
C ASP A 161 1.47 14.97 -27.80
N THR A 162 2.59 14.75 -27.09
CA THR A 162 3.48 15.84 -26.65
C THR A 162 4.11 16.56 -27.84
N MET A 163 4.57 15.83 -28.86
CA MET A 163 5.11 16.40 -30.10
C MET A 163 4.04 17.10 -30.94
N LYS A 164 2.80 16.60 -30.93
CA LYS A 164 1.68 17.21 -31.64
C LYS A 164 1.28 18.53 -30.99
N GLU A 165 1.21 18.59 -29.67
CA GLU A 165 0.93 19.82 -28.92
C GLU A 165 2.09 20.83 -29.07
N PHE A 166 3.34 20.36 -29.04
CA PHE A 166 4.51 21.17 -29.33
C PHE A 166 4.49 21.73 -30.77
N ASN A 167 4.25 20.88 -31.77
CA ASN A 167 4.14 21.31 -33.17
C ASN A 167 2.97 22.28 -33.38
N HIS A 168 1.87 22.10 -32.67
CA HIS A 168 0.72 23.02 -32.71
C HIS A 168 1.07 24.37 -32.08
N MET A 169 1.83 24.39 -30.99
CA MET A 169 2.33 25.62 -30.35
C MET A 169 3.36 26.35 -31.22
N VAL A 170 4.24 25.61 -31.90
CA VAL A 170 5.29 26.16 -32.79
C VAL A 170 4.71 26.67 -34.12
N ASN A 171 3.76 25.95 -34.72
CA ASN A 171 3.13 26.38 -35.97
C ASN A 171 2.15 27.53 -35.77
N ASN A 172 1.49 27.64 -34.62
CA ASN A 172 0.61 28.77 -34.32
C ASN A 172 1.38 30.08 -34.06
N GLN A 173 2.71 30.08 -33.95
CA GLN A 173 3.50 31.32 -33.88
C GLN A 173 3.71 32.00 -35.24
N HIS A 174 3.34 31.38 -36.36
CA HIS A 174 3.62 31.89 -37.71
C HIS A 174 2.37 32.32 -38.50
N SER A 175 1.22 32.51 -37.84
CA SER A 175 -0.03 32.89 -38.52
C SER A 175 -0.88 33.82 -37.67
N ASP A 176 -0.38 35.01 -37.37
CA ASP A 176 -1.07 36.27 -37.66
C ASP A 176 -0.27 37.43 -37.08
N ASP A 177 0.13 38.32 -37.98
CA ASP A 177 0.68 39.62 -37.68
C ASP A 177 -0.48 40.51 -37.18
N THR A 178 -0.79 40.45 -35.90
CA THR A 178 -1.45 41.56 -35.20
C THR A 178 -0.95 41.59 -33.76
N HIS A 179 -0.06 42.55 -33.48
CA HIS A 179 0.41 42.89 -32.16
C HIS A 179 -0.76 43.02 -31.16
N VAL A 180 -0.92 42.02 -30.29
CA VAL A 180 -1.38 42.25 -28.93
C VAL A 180 -0.24 41.77 -28.03
N ILE A 181 0.45 42.74 -27.44
CA ILE A 181 1.45 42.51 -26.41
C ILE A 181 0.71 41.87 -25.24
N ALA A 182 0.83 40.56 -25.09
CA ALA A 182 0.51 39.88 -23.84
C ALA A 182 1.77 39.94 -22.97
N GLU A 183 1.76 40.88 -22.03
CA GLU A 183 2.75 41.00 -20.96
C GLU A 183 2.98 39.65 -20.27
N PRO A 184 4.20 39.39 -19.75
CA PRO A 184 4.49 38.16 -19.03
C PRO A 184 3.49 38.02 -17.89
N THR A 185 2.75 36.91 -17.86
CA THR A 185 1.95 36.51 -16.70
C THR A 185 2.92 36.19 -15.57
N VAL A 186 3.33 37.24 -14.88
CA VAL A 186 3.89 37.17 -13.52
C VAL A 186 2.88 36.35 -12.74
N ALA A 187 3.31 35.20 -12.22
CA ALA A 187 2.49 34.36 -11.37
C ALA A 187 1.79 35.27 -10.34
N GLU A 188 0.47 35.40 -10.46
CA GLU A 188 -0.32 36.19 -9.53
C GLU A 188 -0.22 35.51 -8.18
N VAL A 189 0.73 35.97 -7.36
CA VAL A 189 0.74 35.67 -5.93
C VAL A 189 -0.59 36.21 -5.42
N PRO A 190 -1.51 35.34 -5.01
CA PRO A 190 -2.86 35.78 -4.75
C PRO A 190 -2.85 36.74 -3.57
N ALA A 191 -3.58 37.85 -3.67
CA ALA A 191 -3.47 39.00 -2.77
C ALA A 191 -3.66 38.64 -1.28
N TRP A 192 -4.34 37.54 -0.97
CA TRP A 192 -4.46 37.00 0.38
C TRP A 192 -3.11 36.61 1.00
N ALA A 193 -2.12 36.18 0.21
CA ALA A 193 -0.80 35.82 0.71
C ALA A 193 -0.06 37.04 1.32
N LYS A 194 -0.19 38.23 0.70
CA LYS A 194 0.39 39.48 1.21
C LYS A 194 -0.28 39.97 2.50
N VAL A 195 -1.53 39.57 2.74
CA VAL A 195 -2.27 39.92 3.97
C VAL A 195 -2.01 38.90 5.07
N LEU A 196 -1.81 37.62 4.72
CA LEU A 196 -1.56 36.56 5.70
C LEU A 196 -0.15 36.65 6.30
N GLU A 197 0.84 37.09 5.51
CA GLU A 197 2.24 37.18 5.92
C GLU A 197 2.46 37.99 7.22
N PRO A 198 1.94 39.22 7.39
CA PRO A 198 2.06 39.96 8.66
C PRO A 198 1.28 39.32 9.82
N VAL A 199 0.18 38.62 9.54
CA VAL A 199 -0.62 37.94 10.57
C VAL A 199 0.15 36.77 11.16
N VAL A 200 0.80 35.96 10.31
CA VAL A 200 1.63 34.83 10.74
C VAL A 200 2.81 35.32 11.58
N ALA A 201 3.46 36.41 11.16
CA ALA A 201 4.55 37.03 11.92
C ALA A 201 4.10 37.49 13.32
N LEU A 202 2.90 38.07 13.45
CA LEU A 202 2.34 38.47 14.74
C LEU A 202 1.97 37.28 15.63
N VAL A 203 1.47 36.17 15.07
CA VAL A 203 1.19 34.95 15.82
C VAL A 203 2.47 34.34 16.39
N ILE A 204 3.55 34.29 15.59
CA ILE A 204 4.85 33.80 16.05
C ILE A 204 5.40 34.68 17.17
N LEU A 205 5.35 36.01 17.03
CA LEU A 205 5.77 36.95 18.08
C LEU A 205 4.93 36.81 19.35
N TRP A 206 3.63 36.58 19.23
CA TRP A 206 2.73 36.35 20.36
C TRP A 206 3.10 35.07 21.12
N ILE A 207 3.33 33.96 20.40
CA ILE A 207 3.75 32.69 20.99
C ILE A 207 5.09 32.88 21.72
N LEU A 208 6.08 33.51 21.09
CA LEU A 208 7.37 33.79 21.70
C LEU A 208 7.25 34.68 22.95
N TYR A 209 6.36 35.67 22.93
CA TYR A 209 6.08 36.52 24.09
C TYR A 209 5.44 35.75 25.25
N THR A 210 4.47 34.87 24.96
CA THR A 210 3.87 34.02 25.99
C THR A 210 4.87 33.03 26.57
N ALA A 211 5.75 32.45 25.75
CA ALA A 211 6.84 31.59 26.20
C ALA A 211 7.82 32.37 27.10
N LEU A 212 8.19 33.59 26.74
CA LEU A 212 9.06 34.44 27.54
C LEU A 212 8.46 34.77 28.92
N LYS A 213 7.16 35.06 28.98
CA LYS A 213 6.41 35.32 30.22
C LYS A 213 6.12 34.08 31.07
N ALA A 214 6.21 32.88 30.50
CA ALA A 214 6.09 31.64 31.27
C ALA A 214 7.42 31.24 31.93
N VAL A 215 8.54 31.78 31.43
CA VAL A 215 9.90 31.47 31.90
C VAL A 215 10.44 32.48 32.93
N PHE A 216 9.88 33.70 32.97
CA PHE A 216 10.18 34.76 33.95
C PHE A 216 8.95 35.10 34.80
#